data_AF-A0A7Y2MHP2-F1
#
_entry.id   AF-A0A7Y2MHP2-F1
#
_cell.length_a   1.000
_cell.length_b   1.000
_cell.length_c   1.000
_cell.angle_alpha   90.00
_cell.angle_beta   90.00
_cell.angle_gamma   90.00
#
_symmetry.space_group_name_H-M   'P 1'
#
loop_
_entity.id
_entity.type
_entity.pdbx_description
1 polymer ?
#
loop_
_entity_poly.entity_id
_entity_poly.type
_entity_poly.pdbx_seq_one_letter_code
_entity_poly.pdbx_strand_id
1 'polypeptide(L)'
;MASAEYRLCDVSLDRSFGGREARIEREQALAVIDLLESNTFIPVGHDGGPYRLRIEAVDGRLALHVAADHGAHDVSHYRSLT
;
A
#
# COMPACT_ATOMS: atom_id res chain seq x y z
N MET A 1 23.58 12.58 1.62
CA MET A 1 22.20 13.09 1.75
C MET A 1 21.30 11.98 1.25
N ALA A 2 20.61 11.27 2.15
CA ALA A 2 19.65 10.26 1.72
C ALA A 2 18.54 11.01 0.97
N SER A 3 18.43 10.77 -0.33
CA SER A 3 17.34 11.26 -1.16
C SER A 3 16.02 10.85 -0.50
N ALA A 4 15.10 11.79 -0.30
CA ALA A 4 13.74 11.47 0.12
C ALA A 4 13.18 10.39 -0.82
N GLU A 5 13.05 9.16 -0.34
CA GLU A 5 12.59 8.05 -1.17
C GLU A 5 11.07 8.05 -1.15
N TYR A 6 10.49 8.65 -2.19
CA TYR A 6 9.05 8.63 -2.44
C TYR A 6 8.63 7.24 -2.95
N ARG A 7 8.71 6.24 -2.08
CA ARG A 7 8.42 4.85 -2.42
C ARG A 7 7.70 4.14 -1.29
N LEU A 8 6.99 3.07 -1.67
CA LEU A 8 6.47 2.09 -0.74
C LEU A 8 7.61 1.14 -0.34
N CYS A 9 7.83 0.93 0.94
CA CYS A 9 8.76 -0.08 1.46
C CYS A 9 8.05 -1.35 1.93
N ASP A 10 6.74 -1.28 2.18
CA ASP A 10 5.91 -2.43 2.53
C ASP A 10 4.51 -2.26 1.94
N VAL A 11 3.94 -3.35 1.44
CA VAL A 11 2.54 -3.39 0.99
C VAL A 11 1.88 -4.65 1.56
N SER A 12 0.82 -4.45 2.34
CA SER A 12 0.05 -5.51 2.97
C SER A 12 -1.40 -5.50 2.49
N LEU A 13 -1.94 -6.68 2.17
CA LEU A 13 -3.34 -6.88 1.79
C LEU A 13 -4.10 -7.52 2.93
N ASP A 14 -5.31 -7.03 3.23
CA ASP A 14 -6.20 -7.71 4.17
C ASP A 14 -6.67 -9.07 3.64
N ARG A 15 -7.09 -9.96 4.55
CA ARG A 15 -7.61 -11.29 4.24
C ARG A 15 -8.81 -11.27 3.29
N SER A 16 -9.53 -10.16 3.21
CA SER A 16 -10.62 -9.95 2.26
C SER A 16 -10.18 -10.08 0.79
N PHE A 17 -8.90 -9.85 0.50
CA PHE A 17 -8.33 -10.08 -0.84
C PHE A 17 -7.78 -11.50 -1.02
N GLY A 18 -7.64 -12.29 0.04
CA GLY A 18 -7.03 -13.61 -0.02
C GLY A 18 -7.74 -14.54 -1.01
N GLY A 19 -7.00 -15.05 -1.98
CA GLY A 19 -7.51 -16.03 -2.94
C GLY A 19 -7.67 -17.41 -2.31
N ARG A 20 -8.70 -18.18 -2.71
CA ARG A 20 -8.79 -19.62 -2.38
C ARG A 20 -7.91 -20.49 -3.29
N GLU A 21 -7.27 -19.89 -4.30
CA GLU A 21 -6.47 -20.57 -5.31
C GLU A 21 -5.03 -20.02 -5.33
N ALA A 22 -4.05 -20.91 -5.43
CA ALA A 22 -2.61 -20.57 -5.47
C ALA A 22 -2.23 -19.63 -6.63
N ARG A 23 -2.98 -19.66 -7.74
CA ARG A 23 -2.78 -18.74 -8.86
C ARG A 23 -3.06 -17.29 -8.44
N ILE A 24 -4.13 -17.05 -7.70
CA ILE A 24 -4.52 -15.71 -7.25
C ILE A 24 -3.47 -15.16 -6.27
N GLU A 25 -3.03 -15.98 -5.31
CA GLU A 25 -1.97 -15.59 -4.36
C GLU A 25 -0.67 -15.23 -5.07
N ARG A 26 -0.31 -15.98 -6.12
CA ARG A 26 0.87 -15.68 -6.95
C ARG A 26 0.73 -14.36 -7.68
N GLU A 27 -0.40 -14.11 -8.34
CA GLU A 27 -0.64 -12.84 -9.04
C GLU A 27 -0.61 -11.66 -8.06
N GLN A 28 -1.16 -11.83 -6.87
CA GLN A 28 -1.12 -10.84 -5.80
C GLN A 28 0.31 -10.54 -5.33
N ALA A 29 1.10 -11.58 -5.09
CA ALA A 29 2.51 -11.42 -4.69
C ALA A 29 3.29 -10.67 -5.77
N LEU A 30 3.08 -10.99 -7.05
CA LEU A 30 3.72 -10.29 -8.16
C LEU A 30 3.29 -8.82 -8.23
N ALA A 31 1.99 -8.53 -8.07
CA ALA A 31 1.49 -7.15 -8.05
C ALA A 31 2.06 -6.33 -6.87
N VAL A 32 2.21 -6.95 -5.70
CA VAL A 32 2.85 -6.32 -4.53
C VAL A 32 4.32 -6.03 -4.81
N ILE A 33 5.06 -6.98 -5.39
CA ILE A 33 6.48 -6.78 -5.73
C ILE A 33 6.63 -5.64 -6.73
N ASP A 34 5.81 -5.61 -7.78
CA ASP A 34 5.83 -4.53 -8.78
C ASP A 34 5.56 -3.15 -8.13
N LEU A 35 4.61 -3.07 -7.21
CA LEU A 35 4.34 -1.85 -6.44
C LEU A 35 5.53 -1.44 -5.56
N LEU A 36 6.24 -2.38 -4.95
CA LEU A 36 7.41 -2.06 -4.12
C LEU A 36 8.62 -1.61 -4.95
N GLU A 37 8.81 -2.19 -6.13
CA GLU A 37 9.98 -1.93 -6.98
C GLU A 37 9.80 -0.72 -7.90
N SER A 38 8.58 -0.46 -8.38
CA SER A 38 8.30 0.48 -9.47
C SER A 38 7.40 1.66 -9.08
N ASN A 39 6.81 1.68 -7.89
CA ASN A 39 5.91 2.76 -7.49
C ASN A 39 6.65 4.01 -7.01
N THR A 40 6.21 5.18 -7.49
CA THR A 40 6.51 6.47 -6.87
C THR A 40 5.32 6.89 -6.01
N PHE A 41 5.54 6.99 -4.71
CA PHE A 41 4.50 7.30 -3.72
C PHE A 41 4.81 8.62 -2.99
N ILE A 42 3.98 9.65 -3.25
CA ILE A 42 4.15 11.00 -2.72
C ILE A 42 2.84 11.41 -2.02
N PRO A 43 2.66 11.13 -0.73
CA PRO A 43 1.53 11.66 0.01
C PRO A 43 1.65 13.18 0.13
N VAL A 44 0.55 13.89 -0.12
CA VAL A 44 0.51 15.36 -0.11
C VAL A 44 0.87 15.88 1.28
N GLY A 45 1.84 16.80 1.35
CA GLY A 45 2.30 17.39 2.61
C GLY A 45 3.40 16.60 3.33
N HIS A 46 4.07 15.67 2.65
CA HIS A 46 5.20 14.92 3.20
C HIS A 46 6.51 15.27 2.48
N ASP A 47 7.57 15.45 3.27
CA ASP A 47 8.92 15.81 2.78
C ASP A 47 9.79 14.59 2.39
N GLY A 48 9.27 13.37 2.52
CA GLY A 48 9.94 12.13 2.09
C GLY A 48 9.51 10.86 2.83
N GLY A 49 9.68 9.72 2.14
CA GLY A 49 9.46 8.35 2.65
C GLY A 49 10.76 7.64 3.06
N PRO A 50 10.68 6.39 3.54
CA PRO A 50 9.80 5.35 3.01
C PRO A 50 8.42 5.19 3.69
N TYR A 51 7.43 4.70 2.92
CA TYR A 51 6.04 4.53 3.34
C TYR A 51 5.58 3.08 3.32
N ARG A 52 4.69 2.71 4.23
CA ARG A 52 4.01 1.41 4.26
C ARG A 52 2.57 1.60 3.83
N LEU A 53 2.09 0.75 2.93
CA LEU A 53 0.71 0.75 2.46
C LEU A 53 0.00 -0.51 2.95
N ARG A 54 -1.16 -0.36 3.56
CA ARG A 54 -2.07 -1.45 3.88
C ARG A 54 -3.38 -1.24 3.16
N ILE A 55 -3.81 -2.23 2.40
CA ILE A 55 -5.01 -2.20 1.58
C ILE A 55 -6.06 -3.12 2.19
N GLU A 56 -7.23 -2.59 2.49
CA GLU A 56 -8.35 -3.33 3.07
C GLU A 56 -9.61 -3.16 2.23
N ALA A 57 -10.47 -4.18 2.24
CA ALA A 57 -11.83 -4.06 1.70
C ALA A 57 -12.80 -4.03 2.88
N VAL A 58 -13.45 -2.87 3.09
CA VAL A 58 -14.39 -2.66 4.20
C VAL A 58 -15.69 -2.12 3.62
N ASP A 59 -16.81 -2.81 3.87
CA ASP A 59 -18.16 -2.41 3.45
C ASP A 59 -18.28 -2.05 1.96
N GLY A 60 -17.62 -2.81 1.07
CA GLY A 60 -17.61 -2.58 -0.38
C GLY A 60 -16.73 -1.39 -0.83
N ARG A 61 -15.89 -0.87 0.05
CA ARG A 61 -14.91 0.20 -0.22
C ARG A 61 -13.50 -0.35 -0.09
N LEU A 62 -12.60 0.17 -0.92
CA LEU A 62 -11.15 0.01 -0.76
C LEU A 62 -10.65 1.07 0.21
N ALA A 63 -10.08 0.64 1.34
CA ALA A 63 -9.37 1.48 2.29
C ALA A 63 -7.86 1.34 2.06
N LEU A 64 -7.19 2.46 1.87
CA LEU A 64 -5.75 2.57 1.64
C LEU A 64 -5.14 3.27 2.85
N HIS A 65 -4.53 2.51 3.76
CA HIS A 65 -3.87 3.00 4.96
C HIS A 65 -2.39 3.20 4.66
N VAL A 66 -1.90 4.41 4.89
CA VAL A 66 -0.55 4.84 4.51
C VAL A 66 0.16 5.28 5.78
N ALA A 67 1.16 4.51 6.18
CA ALA A 67 1.95 4.78 7.36
C ALA A 67 3.39 5.18 6.99
N ALA A 68 3.94 6.20 7.65
CA ALA A 68 5.38 6.44 7.61
C ALA A 68 6.12 5.33 8.39
N ASP A 69 7.32 4.94 7.94
CA ASP A 69 8.10 3.91 8.64
C ASP A 69 8.45 4.32 10.10
N HIS A 70 8.67 5.61 10.32
CA HIS A 70 8.97 6.18 11.65
C HIS A 70 7.73 6.48 12.52
N GLY A 71 6.55 5.95 12.16
CA GLY A 71 5.37 5.87 13.02
C GLY A 71 4.59 7.16 13.26
N ALA A 72 4.94 8.28 12.62
CA ALA A 72 4.31 9.58 12.94
C ALA A 72 3.11 9.97 12.07
N HIS A 73 2.83 9.25 10.98
CA HIS A 73 1.74 9.62 10.06
C HIS A 73 1.02 8.38 9.56
N ASP A 74 -0.30 8.32 9.77
CA ASP A 74 -1.21 7.29 9.28
C ASP A 74 -2.38 7.98 8.57
N VAL A 75 -2.39 7.96 7.24
CA VAL A 75 -3.44 8.54 6.39
C VAL A 75 -4.26 7.41 5.81
N SER A 76 -5.59 7.49 5.92
CA SER A 76 -6.49 6.47 5.37
C SER A 76 -7.35 7.07 4.26
N HIS A 77 -7.25 6.51 3.06
CA HIS A 77 -8.04 6.95 1.91
C HIS A 77 -9.06 5.88 1.52
N TYR A 78 -10.35 6.25 1.48
CA TYR A 78 -11.44 5.34 1.10
C TYR A 78 -11.89 5.60 -0.34
N ARG A 79 -11.90 4.56 -1.17
CA ARG A 79 -12.47 4.56 -2.52
C ARG A 79 -13.64 3.59 -2.62
N SER A 80 -14.78 4.08 -3.12
CA SER A 80 -15.89 3.20 -3.49
C SER A 80 -15.55 2.45 -4.77
N LEU A 81 -15.85 1.15 -4.81
CA LEU A 81 -15.84 0.34 -6.03
C LEU A 81 -17.19 0.54 -6.73
N THR A 82 -17.24 1.43 -7.72
CA THR A 82 -18.42 1.61 -8.60
C THR A 82 -18.38 0.69 -9.79
#